data_AF-A0A954IM77-F1
#
_entry.id   AF-A0A954IM77-F1
#
_cell.length_a   1.000
_cell.length_b   1.000
_cell.length_c   1.000
_cell.angle_alpha   90.00
_cell.angle_beta   90.00
_cell.angle_gamma   90.00
#
_symmetry.space_group_name_H-M   'P 1'
#
loop_
_entity.id
_entity.type
_entity.pdbx_description
1 polymer ?
#
loop_
_entity_poly.entity_id
_entity_poly.type
_entity_poly.pdbx_seq_one_letter_code
_entity_poly.pdbx_strand_id
1 'polypeptide(L)'
;MKSLLPHLLFIVSGTAWAWVASTSPAPLQKKTPEQILPASAVTVFHCDGSEIHKSDLKQTAAWKAIEETGLRSRIFDLLQMFANAADVEAGSTGRAVIDHVYAHGASFAASTGPTPDQLAPFGVLVLHDAQPVMKRAEALIRRISREEGIELTTQEISGRKVTSVSPVPTMEIAWWEESGHLVVAFGVDAVNSVMSVVDGTV
;
A
#
# COMPACT_ATOMS: atom_id res chain seq x y z
N MET A 1 -73.35 11.15 34.33
CA MET A 1 -72.95 10.35 35.51
C MET A 1 -71.97 9.27 35.07
N LYS A 2 -70.77 9.26 35.69
CA LYS A 2 -69.89 8.11 36.03
C LYS A 2 -69.78 6.96 35.00
N SER A 3 -68.69 6.85 34.24
CA SER A 3 -67.38 6.23 34.61
C SER A 3 -67.45 4.71 34.77
N LEU A 4 -66.70 3.96 33.94
CA LEU A 4 -65.56 3.10 34.34
C LEU A 4 -65.06 2.21 33.16
N LEU A 5 -63.79 2.41 32.79
CA LEU A 5 -62.84 1.48 32.12
C LEU A 5 -62.69 0.14 32.92
N PRO A 6 -61.90 -0.92 32.54
CA PRO A 6 -60.78 -1.01 31.56
C PRO A 6 -60.62 -2.39 30.81
N HIS A 7 -59.51 -2.52 30.05
CA HIS A 7 -58.73 -3.75 29.68
C HIS A 7 -58.88 -4.39 28.28
N LEU A 8 -57.94 -4.05 27.38
CA LEU A 8 -57.22 -4.91 26.38
C LEU A 8 -56.52 -3.95 25.38
N LEU A 9 -55.33 -3.41 25.65
CA LEU A 9 -53.99 -4.02 25.54
C LEU A 9 -53.73 -4.83 24.24
N PHE A 10 -52.95 -4.19 23.36
CA PHE A 10 -51.82 -4.71 22.56
C PHE A 10 -52.02 -5.26 21.13
N ILE A 11 -50.98 -4.94 20.34
CA ILE A 11 -50.49 -5.55 19.08
C ILE A 11 -51.13 -5.07 17.77
N VAL A 12 -50.61 -3.96 17.20
CA VAL A 12 -50.07 -3.92 15.82
C VAL A 12 -49.05 -2.77 15.71
N SER A 13 -47.86 -2.96 16.29
CA SER A 13 -46.70 -2.10 16.04
C SER A 13 -45.49 -3.00 15.82
N GLY A 14 -45.34 -3.50 14.60
CA GLY A 14 -44.22 -4.36 14.25
C GLY A 14 -44.36 -4.90 12.84
N THR A 15 -43.70 -4.22 11.88
CA THR A 15 -43.17 -4.76 10.60
C THR A 15 -42.72 -3.62 9.66
N ALA A 16 -41.98 -2.63 10.16
CA ALA A 16 -41.33 -1.62 9.31
C ALA A 16 -39.79 -1.58 9.48
N TRP A 17 -39.19 -2.59 10.12
CA TRP A 17 -37.77 -2.59 10.53
C TRP A 17 -37.05 -3.88 10.14
N ALA A 18 -37.12 -4.31 8.88
CA ALA A 18 -36.39 -5.49 8.43
C ALA A 18 -35.81 -5.40 7.01
N TRP A 19 -35.55 -4.20 6.52
CA TRP A 19 -34.74 -3.97 5.30
C TRP A 19 -33.61 -2.97 5.60
N VAL A 20 -32.91 -3.15 6.71
CA VAL A 20 -31.51 -2.71 6.76
C VAL A 20 -30.75 -3.85 6.09
N ALA A 21 -30.66 -3.78 4.76
CA ALA A 21 -29.77 -4.63 4.01
C ALA A 21 -28.38 -4.43 4.60
N SER A 22 -27.84 -5.45 5.25
CA SER A 22 -26.42 -5.53 5.54
C SER A 22 -25.71 -5.53 4.20
N THR A 23 -25.32 -4.37 3.71
CA THR A 23 -24.33 -4.26 2.65
C THR A 23 -23.01 -4.71 3.26
N SER A 24 -22.81 -6.03 3.32
CA SER A 24 -21.46 -6.56 3.51
C SER A 24 -20.61 -5.92 2.43
N PRO A 25 -19.48 -5.27 2.78
CA PRO A 25 -18.59 -4.72 1.78
C PRO A 25 -18.24 -5.85 0.81
N ALA A 26 -18.30 -5.54 -0.50
CA ALA A 26 -17.95 -6.51 -1.52
C ALA A 26 -16.56 -7.10 -1.21
N PRO A 27 -16.35 -8.41 -1.38
CA PRO A 27 -15.04 -9.00 -1.12
C PRO A 27 -14.00 -8.27 -1.97
N LEU A 28 -12.89 -7.84 -1.34
CA LEU A 28 -11.79 -7.15 -2.01
C LEU A 28 -11.32 -8.01 -3.18
N GLN A 29 -11.59 -7.56 -4.40
CA GLN A 29 -11.20 -8.26 -5.61
C GLN A 29 -9.68 -8.25 -5.70
N LYS A 30 -9.07 -9.41 -5.97
CA LYS A 30 -7.62 -9.51 -6.15
C LYS A 30 -7.22 -8.64 -7.35
N LYS A 31 -6.40 -7.62 -7.10
CA LYS A 31 -5.86 -6.71 -8.11
C LYS A 31 -4.42 -7.05 -8.44
N THR A 32 -4.08 -6.86 -9.71
CA THR A 32 -2.69 -6.82 -10.18
C THR A 32 -2.04 -5.49 -9.83
N PRO A 33 -0.71 -5.41 -9.76
CA PRO A 33 -0.02 -4.14 -9.49
C PRO A 33 -0.41 -3.02 -10.45
N GLU A 34 -0.65 -3.33 -11.72
CA GLU A 34 -1.01 -2.36 -12.77
C GLU A 34 -2.39 -1.76 -12.55
N GLN A 35 -3.33 -2.54 -11.99
CA GLN A 35 -4.67 -2.09 -11.66
C GLN A 35 -4.72 -1.14 -10.45
N ILE A 36 -3.62 -1.01 -9.72
CA ILE A 36 -3.48 -0.09 -8.58
C ILE A 36 -2.94 1.26 -9.05
N LEU A 37 -2.34 1.33 -10.25
CA LEU A 37 -1.76 2.56 -10.78
C LEU A 37 -2.84 3.45 -11.42
N PRO A 38 -2.74 4.79 -11.28
CA PRO A 38 -3.69 5.72 -11.89
C PRO A 38 -3.63 5.64 -13.41
N ALA A 39 -4.80 5.58 -14.05
CA ALA A 39 -4.92 5.69 -15.50
C ALA A 39 -4.49 7.07 -16.03
N SER A 40 -4.57 8.10 -15.18
CA SER A 40 -4.14 9.47 -15.47
C SER A 40 -2.63 9.71 -15.28
N ALA A 41 -1.84 8.67 -15.04
CA ALA A 41 -0.41 8.81 -14.80
C ALA A 41 0.31 9.51 -15.98
N VAL A 42 1.13 10.51 -15.65
CA VAL A 42 2.03 11.17 -16.63
C VAL A 42 3.31 10.36 -16.80
N THR A 43 3.73 9.66 -15.74
CA THR A 43 4.92 8.81 -15.75
C THR A 43 4.58 7.48 -15.11
N VAL A 44 4.96 6.38 -15.76
CA VAL A 44 4.86 5.03 -15.24
C VAL A 44 6.20 4.34 -15.40
N PHE A 45 6.68 3.74 -14.31
CA PHE A 45 7.79 2.80 -14.31
C PHE A 45 7.27 1.45 -13.83
N HIS A 46 7.65 0.40 -14.54
CA HIS A 46 7.25 -0.95 -14.20
C HIS A 46 8.47 -1.87 -14.32
N CYS A 47 8.61 -2.76 -13.34
CA CYS A 47 9.58 -3.84 -13.33
C CYS A 47 8.87 -5.09 -12.81
N ASP A 48 8.76 -6.13 -13.62
CA ASP A 48 8.11 -7.41 -13.26
C ASP A 48 8.93 -8.28 -12.28
N GLY A 49 10.16 -7.85 -11.98
CA GLY A 49 11.10 -8.65 -11.20
C GLY A 49 11.85 -9.70 -12.03
N SER A 50 12.89 -10.26 -11.43
CA SER A 50 13.81 -11.19 -12.10
C SER A 50 13.33 -12.63 -12.08
N GLU A 51 12.46 -13.04 -11.16
CA GLU A 51 12.08 -14.47 -11.03
C GLU A 51 11.35 -14.97 -12.28
N ILE A 52 10.47 -14.17 -12.88
CA ILE A 52 9.74 -14.58 -14.09
C ILE A 52 10.63 -14.63 -15.33
N HIS A 53 11.75 -13.91 -15.34
CA HIS A 53 12.71 -13.84 -16.45
C HIS A 53 14.00 -14.64 -16.20
N LYS A 54 14.07 -15.38 -15.10
CA LYS A 54 15.30 -15.99 -14.58
C LYS A 54 15.97 -16.96 -15.56
N SER A 55 15.18 -17.71 -16.34
CA SER A 55 15.71 -18.63 -17.36
C SER A 55 16.50 -17.91 -18.44
N ASP A 56 15.99 -16.75 -18.87
CA ASP A 56 16.53 -15.99 -19.99
C ASP A 56 17.66 -15.09 -19.51
N LEU A 57 17.47 -14.45 -18.34
CA LEU A 57 18.50 -13.66 -17.67
C LEU A 57 19.78 -14.47 -17.46
N LYS A 58 19.68 -15.73 -17.01
CA LYS A 58 20.84 -16.62 -16.81
C LYS A 58 21.70 -16.83 -18.05
N GLN A 59 21.15 -16.62 -19.24
CA GLN A 59 21.88 -16.76 -20.50
C GLN A 59 22.65 -15.48 -20.87
N THR A 60 22.31 -14.34 -20.26
CA THR A 60 22.93 -13.04 -20.58
C THR A 60 24.34 -12.93 -20.02
N ALA A 61 25.22 -12.23 -20.74
CA ALA A 61 26.56 -11.90 -20.24
C ALA A 61 26.50 -11.03 -18.96
N ALA A 62 25.48 -10.18 -18.85
CA ALA A 62 25.26 -9.34 -17.68
C ALA A 62 25.00 -10.18 -16.42
N TRP A 63 24.13 -11.20 -16.51
CA TRP A 63 23.89 -12.11 -15.38
C TRP A 63 25.16 -12.83 -14.95
N LYS A 64 25.94 -13.39 -15.90
CA LYS A 64 27.21 -14.05 -15.57
C LYS A 64 28.19 -13.09 -14.90
N ALA A 65 28.31 -11.88 -15.45
CA ALA A 65 29.19 -10.86 -14.88
C ALA A 65 28.76 -10.38 -13.49
N ILE A 66 27.45 -10.32 -13.19
CA ILE A 66 26.93 -9.76 -11.94
C ILE A 66 26.76 -10.84 -10.86
N GLU A 67 26.21 -12.00 -11.21
CA GLU A 67 25.87 -13.07 -10.29
C GLU A 67 26.99 -14.10 -10.14
N GLU A 68 27.56 -14.61 -11.23
CA GLU A 68 28.59 -15.68 -11.15
C GLU A 68 29.92 -15.17 -10.61
N THR A 69 30.25 -13.89 -10.84
CA THR A 69 31.45 -13.27 -10.22
C THR A 69 31.23 -12.91 -8.75
N GLY A 70 30.00 -13.01 -8.25
CA GLY A 70 29.61 -12.53 -6.93
C GLY A 70 29.59 -11.00 -6.79
N LEU A 71 29.74 -10.24 -7.87
CA LEU A 71 29.73 -8.77 -7.85
C LEU A 71 28.46 -8.21 -7.20
N ARG A 72 27.29 -8.83 -7.45
CA ARG A 72 26.03 -8.47 -6.79
C ARG A 72 26.15 -8.52 -5.27
N SER A 73 26.61 -9.66 -4.74
CA SER A 73 26.78 -9.83 -3.29
C SER A 73 27.69 -8.73 -2.74
N ARG A 74 28.80 -8.44 -3.42
CA ARG A 74 29.75 -7.40 -2.98
C ARG A 74 29.13 -6.00 -2.98
N ILE A 75 28.36 -5.64 -4.00
CA ILE A 75 27.65 -4.35 -4.06
C ILE A 75 26.69 -4.24 -2.88
N PHE A 76 25.94 -5.30 -2.59
CA PHE A 76 24.99 -5.29 -1.49
C PHE A 76 25.63 -5.35 -0.11
N ASP A 77 26.73 -6.07 0.05
CA ASP A 77 27.52 -6.07 1.27
C ASP A 77 28.06 -4.66 1.56
N LEU A 78 28.51 -3.94 0.51
CA LEU A 78 28.92 -2.54 0.62
C LEU A 78 27.76 -1.63 1.06
N LEU A 79 26.60 -1.73 0.39
CA LEU A 79 25.42 -0.97 0.75
C LEU A 79 24.95 -1.26 2.18
N GLN A 80 24.97 -2.54 2.58
CA GLN A 80 24.63 -2.96 3.93
C GLN A 80 25.65 -2.42 4.95
N MET A 81 26.94 -2.39 4.63
CA MET A 81 27.96 -1.82 5.51
C MET A 81 27.71 -0.32 5.77
N PHE A 82 27.33 0.45 4.74
CA PHE A 82 26.95 1.86 4.90
C PHE A 82 25.66 2.03 5.70
N ALA A 83 24.64 1.20 5.46
CA ALA A 83 23.40 1.25 6.22
C ALA A 83 23.61 0.86 7.70
N ASN A 84 24.40 -0.19 7.95
CA ASN A 84 24.73 -0.68 9.28
C ASN A 84 25.57 0.32 10.10
N ALA A 85 26.34 1.18 9.45
CA ALA A 85 27.08 2.25 10.12
C ALA A 85 26.14 3.28 10.79
N ALA A 86 24.90 3.40 10.30
CA ALA A 86 23.84 4.13 10.96
C ALA A 86 23.02 3.21 11.88
N ASP A 87 22.59 2.03 11.38
CA ASP A 87 21.77 1.06 12.12
C ASP A 87 21.77 -0.33 11.45
N VAL A 88 22.23 -1.36 12.17
CA VAL A 88 22.39 -2.74 11.68
C VAL A 88 21.06 -3.41 11.29
N GLU A 89 20.00 -3.17 12.05
CA GLU A 89 18.70 -3.77 11.78
C GLU A 89 18.00 -3.10 10.59
N ALA A 90 18.21 -1.79 10.41
CA ALA A 90 17.77 -1.07 9.23
C ALA A 90 18.45 -1.61 7.96
N GLY A 91 19.76 -1.89 8.01
CA GLY A 91 20.50 -2.44 6.88
C GLY A 91 20.00 -3.82 6.43
N SER A 92 19.77 -4.74 7.37
CA SER A 92 19.24 -6.08 7.03
C SER A 92 17.80 -6.07 6.52
N THR A 93 16.95 -5.20 7.07
CA THR A 93 15.57 -5.03 6.59
C THR A 93 15.55 -4.38 5.21
N GLY A 94 16.35 -3.35 4.99
CA GLY A 94 16.52 -2.71 3.68
C GLY A 94 17.01 -3.71 2.62
N ARG A 95 17.98 -4.56 2.97
CA ARG A 95 18.44 -5.66 2.11
C ARG A 95 17.30 -6.58 1.71
N ALA A 96 16.48 -7.02 2.67
CA ALA A 96 15.35 -7.90 2.40
C ALA A 96 14.32 -7.27 1.47
N VAL A 97 14.01 -5.97 1.64
CA VAL A 97 13.10 -5.24 0.75
C VAL A 97 13.69 -5.13 -0.67
N ILE A 98 14.97 -4.81 -0.79
CA ILE A 98 15.63 -4.70 -2.11
C ILE A 98 15.68 -6.06 -2.81
N ASP A 99 16.05 -7.13 -2.12
CA ASP A 99 16.04 -8.48 -2.70
C ASP A 99 14.62 -8.89 -3.10
N HIS A 100 13.61 -8.49 -2.33
CA HIS A 100 12.21 -8.74 -2.67
C HIS A 100 11.79 -8.02 -3.95
N VAL A 101 12.09 -6.72 -4.09
CA VAL A 101 11.83 -5.93 -5.30
C VAL A 101 12.58 -6.51 -6.50
N TYR A 102 13.83 -6.94 -6.31
CA TYR A 102 14.59 -7.58 -7.38
C TYR A 102 13.94 -8.89 -7.84
N ALA A 103 13.41 -9.69 -6.91
CA ALA A 103 12.79 -10.97 -7.23
C ALA A 103 11.40 -10.83 -7.85
N HIS A 104 10.53 -10.02 -7.23
CA HIS A 104 9.10 -9.96 -7.55
C HIS A 104 8.68 -8.71 -8.31
N GLY A 105 9.52 -7.68 -8.35
CA GLY A 105 9.22 -6.45 -9.06
C GLY A 105 8.63 -5.32 -8.21
N ALA A 106 8.44 -4.19 -8.87
CA ALA A 106 7.75 -3.03 -8.35
C ALA A 106 7.21 -2.18 -9.49
N SER A 107 6.13 -1.45 -9.22
CA SER A 107 5.59 -0.45 -10.13
C SER A 107 5.50 0.91 -9.46
N PHE A 108 5.72 1.94 -10.24
CA PHE A 108 5.62 3.32 -9.80
C PHE A 108 4.82 4.12 -10.83
N ALA A 109 3.94 4.98 -10.35
CA ALA A 109 3.28 5.95 -11.20
C ALA A 109 3.24 7.31 -10.51
N ALA A 110 3.29 8.37 -11.31
CA ALA A 110 3.09 9.74 -10.87
C ALA A 110 2.01 10.40 -11.74
N SER A 111 1.09 11.10 -11.10
CA SER A 111 -0.01 11.82 -11.72
C SER A 111 -0.04 13.28 -11.27
N THR A 112 -0.56 14.17 -12.11
CA THR A 112 -0.81 15.58 -11.76
C THR A 112 -2.08 15.76 -10.92
N GLY A 113 -2.93 14.74 -10.86
CA GLY A 113 -4.25 14.78 -10.25
C GLY A 113 -5.01 13.48 -10.45
N PRO A 114 -6.05 13.18 -9.65
CA PRO A 114 -6.94 12.04 -9.88
C PRO A 114 -7.83 12.26 -11.11
N THR A 115 -8.07 13.51 -11.49
CA THR A 115 -8.83 13.91 -12.69
C THR A 115 -8.12 15.06 -13.41
N PRO A 116 -8.40 15.30 -14.70
CA PRO A 116 -7.79 16.41 -15.45
C PRO A 116 -8.06 17.81 -14.88
N ASP A 117 -9.18 17.98 -14.16
CA ASP A 117 -9.63 19.26 -13.62
C ASP A 117 -9.11 19.54 -12.19
N GLN A 118 -8.54 18.52 -11.52
CA GLN A 118 -8.03 18.63 -10.15
C GLN A 118 -6.51 18.54 -10.13
N LEU A 119 -5.81 19.66 -9.93
CA LEU A 119 -4.35 19.67 -9.75
C LEU A 119 -3.97 19.28 -8.33
N ALA A 120 -3.79 17.98 -8.10
CA ALA A 120 -3.32 17.39 -6.85
C ALA A 120 -2.24 16.35 -7.18
N PRO A 121 -0.96 16.75 -7.33
CA PRO A 121 0.08 15.82 -7.76
C PRO A 121 0.31 14.76 -6.69
N PHE A 122 0.29 13.50 -7.12
CA PHE A 122 0.55 12.35 -6.27
C PHE A 122 1.32 11.28 -7.03
N GLY A 123 2.00 10.43 -6.26
CA GLY A 123 2.62 9.22 -6.77
C GLY A 123 2.19 8.01 -5.96
N VAL A 124 2.29 6.85 -6.61
CA VAL A 124 2.04 5.56 -6.00
C VAL A 124 3.20 4.63 -6.37
N LEU A 125 3.74 3.97 -5.35
CA LEU A 125 4.71 2.89 -5.47
C LEU A 125 4.03 1.61 -4.99
N VAL A 126 4.08 0.57 -5.80
CA VAL A 126 3.49 -0.74 -5.51
C VAL A 126 4.63 -1.76 -5.51
N LEU A 127 4.92 -2.34 -4.35
CA LEU A 127 5.85 -3.48 -4.26
C LEU A 127 5.04 -4.77 -4.46
N HIS A 128 5.43 -5.53 -5.47
CA HIS A 128 4.71 -6.74 -5.87
C HIS A 128 4.91 -7.83 -4.83
N ASP A 129 3.86 -8.62 -4.56
CA ASP A 129 3.82 -9.73 -3.59
C ASP A 129 4.54 -9.47 -2.25
N ALA A 130 4.43 -8.25 -1.70
CA ALA A 130 5.23 -7.80 -0.57
C ALA A 130 4.83 -8.37 0.80
N GLN A 131 3.78 -9.19 0.91
CA GLN A 131 3.34 -9.80 2.19
C GLN A 131 4.49 -10.36 3.06
N PRO A 132 5.50 -11.08 2.53
CA PRO A 132 6.58 -11.64 3.35
C PRO A 132 7.47 -10.58 4.01
N VAL A 133 7.59 -9.40 3.40
CA VAL A 133 8.47 -8.32 3.86
C VAL A 133 7.73 -7.18 4.57
N MET A 134 6.40 -7.09 4.42
CA MET A 134 5.58 -6.00 4.98
C MET A 134 5.77 -5.79 6.49
N LYS A 135 5.68 -6.86 7.29
CA LYS A 135 5.81 -6.73 8.76
C LYS A 135 7.17 -6.17 9.17
N ARG A 136 8.23 -6.52 8.45
CA ARG A 136 9.58 -6.01 8.70
C ARG A 136 9.71 -4.55 8.28
N ALA A 137 9.19 -4.22 7.09
CA ALA A 137 9.16 -2.85 6.61
C ALA A 137 8.37 -1.91 7.54
N GLU A 138 7.18 -2.33 8.00
CA GLU A 138 6.39 -1.56 8.96
C GLU A 138 7.09 -1.39 10.31
N ALA A 139 7.72 -2.43 10.83
CA ALA A 139 8.47 -2.35 12.08
C ALA A 139 9.62 -1.34 11.97
N LEU A 140 10.35 -1.35 10.85
CA LEU A 140 11.41 -0.40 10.58
C LEU A 140 10.88 1.03 10.48
N ILE A 141 9.82 1.26 9.69
CA ILE A 141 9.21 2.60 9.56
C ILE A 141 8.75 3.11 10.91
N ARG A 142 8.04 2.30 11.70
CA ARG A 142 7.57 2.68 13.05
C ARG A 142 8.74 2.99 14.00
N ARG A 143 9.87 2.29 13.88
CA ARG A 143 11.06 2.62 14.67
C ARG A 143 11.63 3.97 14.28
N ILE A 144 11.93 4.16 13.00
CA ILE A 144 12.50 5.41 12.48
C ILE A 144 11.59 6.58 12.84
N SER A 145 10.28 6.45 12.67
CA SER A 145 9.33 7.50 13.04
C SER A 145 9.38 7.83 14.53
N ARG A 146 9.52 6.84 15.43
CA ARG A 146 9.66 7.11 16.87
C ARG A 146 10.97 7.82 17.21
N GLU A 147 12.07 7.44 16.56
CA GLU A 147 13.39 8.04 16.78
C GLU A 147 13.42 9.51 16.32
N GLU A 148 12.74 9.80 15.22
CA GLU A 148 12.61 11.15 14.66
C GLU A 148 11.47 11.98 15.27
N GLY A 149 10.73 11.43 16.26
CA GLY A 149 9.58 12.11 16.88
C GLY A 149 8.40 12.34 15.92
N ILE A 150 8.29 11.55 14.86
CA ILE A 150 7.24 11.59 13.86
C ILE A 150 6.04 10.78 14.33
N GLU A 151 4.89 11.42 14.42
CA GLU A 151 3.63 10.76 14.75
C GLU A 151 3.06 10.02 13.53
N LEU A 152 2.75 8.74 13.72
CA LEU A 152 2.10 7.91 12.72
C LEU A 152 0.62 7.77 13.03
N THR A 153 -0.23 8.07 12.06
CA THR A 153 -1.68 7.88 12.17
C THR A 153 -2.06 6.59 11.46
N THR A 154 -2.72 5.66 12.16
CA THR A 154 -3.30 4.46 11.56
C THR A 154 -4.82 4.55 11.61
N GLN A 155 -5.46 4.43 10.46
CA GLN A 155 -6.91 4.54 10.32
C GLN A 155 -7.46 3.46 9.38
N GLU A 156 -8.73 3.13 9.54
CA GLU A 156 -9.44 2.22 8.64
C GLU A 156 -10.20 3.03 7.58
N ILE A 157 -9.84 2.86 6.31
CA ILE A 157 -10.44 3.58 5.18
C ILE A 157 -10.91 2.54 4.17
N SER A 158 -12.21 2.54 3.84
CA SER A 158 -12.79 1.58 2.89
C SER A 158 -12.44 0.11 3.22
N GLY A 159 -12.36 -0.25 4.51
CA GLY A 159 -11.99 -1.59 4.99
C GLY A 159 -10.49 -1.92 4.92
N ARG A 160 -9.64 -0.92 4.65
CA ARG A 160 -8.18 -1.05 4.59
C ARG A 160 -7.54 -0.38 5.79
N LYS A 161 -6.54 -1.03 6.37
CA LYS A 161 -5.73 -0.45 7.44
C LYS A 161 -4.62 0.40 6.83
N VAL A 162 -4.84 1.71 6.79
CA VAL A 162 -3.89 2.69 6.23
C VAL A 162 -3.07 3.29 7.34
N THR A 163 -1.75 3.22 7.23
CA THR A 163 -0.84 3.98 8.08
C THR A 163 -0.30 5.16 7.30
N SER A 164 -0.29 6.35 7.90
CA SER A 164 0.07 7.60 7.23
C SER A 164 0.90 8.51 8.14
N VAL A 165 1.62 9.41 7.49
CA VAL A 165 2.38 10.51 8.08
C VAL A 165 2.26 11.73 7.17
N SER A 166 2.13 12.92 7.78
CA SER A 166 2.12 14.19 7.06
C SER A 166 3.38 14.97 7.38
N PRO A 167 4.49 14.79 6.62
CA PRO A 167 5.74 15.51 6.90
C PRO A 167 5.60 17.03 6.72
N VAL A 168 4.65 17.48 5.89
CA VAL A 168 4.26 18.90 5.73
C VAL A 168 2.74 18.99 5.53
N PRO A 169 2.10 20.15 5.79
CA PRO A 169 0.64 20.25 5.79
C PRO A 169 -0.07 19.86 4.50
N THR A 170 0.61 19.93 3.36
CA THR A 170 0.04 19.66 2.02
C THR A 170 0.43 18.31 1.45
N MET A 171 1.31 17.56 2.11
CA MET A 171 1.83 16.29 1.61
C MET A 171 1.62 15.21 2.66
N GLU A 172 1.06 14.10 2.22
CA GLU A 172 0.99 12.89 3.02
C GLU A 172 1.83 11.79 2.37
N ILE A 173 2.33 10.89 3.20
CA ILE A 173 2.88 9.60 2.81
C ILE A 173 2.08 8.56 3.56
N ALA A 174 1.54 7.59 2.84
CA ALA A 174 0.71 6.56 3.41
C ALA A 174 1.01 5.21 2.78
N TRP A 175 0.80 4.14 3.55
CA TRP A 175 0.99 2.78 3.08
C TRP A 175 -0.02 1.82 3.67
N TRP A 176 -0.34 0.79 2.88
CA TRP A 176 -1.26 -0.28 3.25
C TRP A 176 -1.02 -1.53 2.40
N GLU A 177 -1.67 -2.63 2.78
CA GLU A 177 -1.73 -3.84 1.97
C GLU A 177 -2.92 -3.77 1.00
N GLU A 178 -2.68 -3.98 -0.30
CA GLU A 178 -3.75 -4.20 -1.28
C GLU A 178 -3.47 -5.50 -2.03
N SER A 179 -4.36 -6.50 -1.90
CA SER A 179 -4.27 -7.77 -2.65
C SER A 179 -2.94 -8.53 -2.51
N GLY A 180 -2.23 -8.33 -1.39
CA GLY A 180 -0.90 -8.90 -1.13
C GLY A 180 0.29 -8.06 -1.62
N HIS A 181 0.03 -6.87 -2.15
CA HIS A 181 1.03 -5.87 -2.51
C HIS A 181 1.15 -4.82 -1.40
N LEU A 182 2.35 -4.27 -1.23
CA LEU A 182 2.53 -3.07 -0.41
C LEU A 182 2.34 -1.86 -1.30
N VAL A 183 1.31 -1.08 -1.01
CA VAL A 183 1.05 0.19 -1.69
C VAL A 183 1.60 1.31 -0.83
N VAL A 184 2.35 2.21 -1.44
CA VAL A 184 2.87 3.43 -0.83
C VAL A 184 2.40 4.60 -1.68
N ALA A 185 1.46 5.38 -1.16
CA ALA A 185 0.99 6.63 -1.75
C ALA A 185 1.74 7.81 -1.14
N PHE A 186 2.08 8.80 -1.96
CA PHE A 186 2.71 10.02 -1.48
C PHE A 186 2.32 11.22 -2.35
N GLY A 187 2.12 12.40 -1.73
CA GLY A 187 1.76 13.63 -2.45
C GLY A 187 0.57 14.36 -1.84
N VAL A 188 -0.11 15.16 -2.66
CA VAL A 188 -1.30 15.93 -2.25
C VAL A 188 -2.53 15.04 -2.34
N ASP A 189 -3.24 14.85 -1.23
CA ASP A 189 -4.44 14.01 -1.17
C ASP A 189 -4.22 12.60 -1.76
N ALA A 190 -3.02 12.07 -1.54
CA ALA A 190 -2.52 10.86 -2.18
C ALA A 190 -3.30 9.62 -1.73
N VAL A 191 -3.73 9.55 -0.47
CA VAL A 191 -4.53 8.43 0.04
C VAL A 191 -5.85 8.38 -0.71
N ASN A 192 -6.60 9.49 -0.74
CA ASN A 192 -7.90 9.51 -1.41
C ASN A 192 -7.76 9.31 -2.91
N SER A 193 -6.72 9.90 -3.53
CA SER A 193 -6.45 9.76 -4.96
C SER A 193 -6.09 8.33 -5.37
N VAL A 194 -5.31 7.61 -4.56
CA VAL A 194 -4.99 6.21 -4.86
C VAL A 194 -6.17 5.29 -4.51
N MET A 195 -6.91 5.59 -3.44
CA MET A 195 -8.11 4.83 -3.09
C MET A 195 -9.18 4.94 -4.18
N SER A 196 -9.37 6.11 -4.79
CA SER A 196 -10.36 6.28 -5.86
C SER A 196 -10.02 5.45 -7.09
N VAL A 197 -8.73 5.39 -7.47
CA VAL A 197 -8.21 4.52 -8.54
C VAL A 197 -8.46 3.05 -8.21
N VAL A 198 -8.05 2.64 -7.00
CA VAL A 198 -8.16 1.26 -6.54
C VAL A 198 -9.63 0.83 -6.49
N ASP A 199 -10.54 1.69 -6.04
CA ASP A 199 -11.97 1.39 -5.95
C ASP A 199 -12.71 1.57 -7.30
N GLY A 200 -12.00 2.00 -8.36
CA GLY A 200 -12.55 2.15 -9.72
C GLY A 200 -13.55 3.28 -9.86
N THR A 201 -13.41 4.33 -9.05
CA THR A 201 -14.27 5.52 -9.06
C THR A 201 -13.73 6.65 -9.96
N VAL A 202 -12.47 6.53 -10.40
CA VAL A 202 -11.82 7.38 -11.41
C VAL A 202 -11.01 6.53 -12.38
#